data_AF-A0A3N2PDQ9-F1
#
_entry.id   AF-A0A3N2PDQ9-F1
#
_cell.length_a   1.000
_cell.length_b   1.000
_cell.length_c   1.000
_cell.angle_alpha   90.00
_cell.angle_beta   90.00
_cell.angle_gamma   90.00
#
_symmetry.space_group_name_H-M   'P 1'
#
loop_
_entity.id
_entity.type
_entity.pdbx_description
1 polymer ?
#
loop_
_entity_poly.entity_id
_entity_poly.type
_entity_poly.pdbx_seq_one_letter_code
_entity_poly.pdbx_strand_id
1 'polypeptide(L)'
;MADRRTRHLRRLRRLRRAVRRWSVLAGGLTGAAAVLIPYQGLGLPDAVWTAAAGGSVTLALWRWSDLRALAAQPIPPAPEPITAEQARARLVAAVERLPAGRQALAEVRRQRARLALRGTAAAAAWGRLDRASATMAGLAARLSGPAESAALEAAVAERALRDLADRAASVERALHLAPEDARAELESAHRTLLGQLESGVVAYERLVAAAAGYVAEDGRQDHGDGAVSRLAEATDLLRGVATGLAELRRATRPPADATR
;
A
#
# COMPACT_ATOMS: atom_id res chain seq x y z
N MET A 1 -14.92 9.84 -0.36
CA MET A 1 -16.17 10.63 -0.45
C MET A 1 -16.79 10.75 0.94
N ALA A 2 -16.84 11.94 1.54
CA ALA A 2 -17.38 12.12 2.89
C ALA A 2 -18.88 11.79 2.92
N ASP A 3 -19.22 10.85 3.80
CA ASP A 3 -20.52 10.20 3.95
C ASP A 3 -21.68 11.20 4.21
N ARG A 4 -22.85 10.94 3.60
CA ARG A 4 -24.02 11.84 3.61
C ARG A 4 -24.51 12.12 5.03
N ARG A 5 -24.43 11.13 5.93
CA ARG A 5 -24.78 11.29 7.36
C ARG A 5 -23.84 12.25 8.07
N THR A 6 -22.52 12.16 7.82
CA THR A 6 -21.55 13.07 8.43
C THR A 6 -21.76 14.52 7.99
N ARG A 7 -22.15 14.77 6.73
CA ARG A 7 -22.48 16.12 6.24
C ARG A 7 -23.75 16.65 6.91
N HIS A 8 -24.80 15.83 7.01
CA HIS A 8 -26.05 16.20 7.66
C HIS A 8 -25.83 16.55 9.14
N LEU A 9 -25.12 15.70 9.90
CA LEU A 9 -24.81 15.94 11.31
C LEU A 9 -23.89 17.16 11.52
N ARG A 10 -22.91 17.38 10.64
CA ARG A 10 -22.06 18.59 10.68
C ARG A 10 -22.88 19.85 10.42
N ARG A 11 -23.81 19.81 9.46
CA ARG A 11 -24.72 20.93 9.15
C ARG A 11 -25.62 21.24 10.34
N LEU A 12 -26.17 20.21 11.00
CA LEU A 12 -26.98 20.33 12.21
C LEU A 12 -26.21 20.93 13.40
N ARG A 13 -24.95 20.50 13.62
CA ARG A 13 -24.07 21.08 14.66
C ARG A 13 -23.71 22.54 14.38
N ARG A 14 -23.44 22.91 13.11
CA ARG A 14 -23.17 24.29 12.71
C ARG A 14 -24.38 25.19 12.93
N LEU A 15 -25.57 24.74 12.58
CA LEU A 15 -26.82 25.48 12.79
C LEU A 15 -27.15 25.66 14.27
N ARG A 16 -26.98 24.63 15.11
CA ARG A 16 -27.13 24.76 16.58
C ARG A 16 -26.18 25.82 17.18
N ARG A 17 -24.93 25.87 16.73
CA ARG A 17 -23.94 26.88 17.18
C ARG A 17 -24.22 28.27 16.65
N ALA A 18 -24.84 28.39 15.47
CA ALA A 18 -25.29 29.66 14.93
C ALA A 18 -26.50 30.18 15.73
N VAL A 19 -27.52 29.35 15.94
CA VAL A 19 -28.71 29.70 16.75
C VAL A 19 -28.31 30.17 18.14
N ARG A 20 -27.41 29.46 18.84
CA ARG A 20 -26.90 29.90 20.16
C ARG A 20 -26.19 31.26 20.14
N ARG A 21 -25.42 31.55 19.09
CA ARG A 21 -24.71 32.85 18.98
C ARG A 21 -25.68 33.98 18.69
N TRP A 22 -26.64 33.74 17.81
CA TRP A 22 -27.65 34.73 17.45
C TRP A 22 -28.69 34.95 18.56
N SER A 23 -29.03 33.95 19.36
CA SER A 23 -29.88 34.12 20.54
C SER A 23 -29.21 34.95 21.64
N VAL A 24 -27.90 34.80 21.81
CA VAL A 24 -27.12 35.63 22.75
C VAL A 24 -26.99 37.07 22.26
N LEU A 25 -26.73 37.26 20.96
CA LEU A 25 -26.69 38.61 20.37
C LEU A 25 -28.06 39.30 20.41
N ALA A 26 -29.15 38.59 20.09
CA ALA A 26 -30.51 39.12 20.20
C ALA A 26 -30.86 39.45 21.65
N GLY A 27 -30.60 38.56 22.61
CA GLY A 27 -30.83 38.83 24.02
C GLY A 27 -30.01 40.01 24.56
N GLY A 28 -28.75 40.14 24.13
CA GLY A 28 -27.89 41.25 24.50
C GLY A 28 -28.34 42.59 23.89
N LEU A 29 -28.74 42.61 22.62
CA LEU A 29 -29.22 43.81 21.94
C LEU A 29 -30.60 44.26 22.45
N THR A 30 -31.53 43.32 22.69
CA THR A 30 -32.83 43.62 23.30
C THR A 30 -32.67 44.10 24.74
N GLY A 31 -31.75 43.52 25.51
CA GLY A 31 -31.42 43.98 26.85
C GLY A 31 -30.82 45.39 26.86
N ALA A 32 -29.90 45.69 25.93
CA ALA A 32 -29.30 47.01 25.79
C ALA A 32 -30.33 48.08 25.37
N ALA A 33 -31.22 47.74 24.42
CA ALA A 33 -32.29 48.64 23.99
C ALA A 33 -33.28 48.93 25.14
N ALA A 34 -33.66 47.93 25.94
CA ALA A 34 -34.54 48.12 27.09
C ALA A 34 -33.96 49.03 28.17
N VAL A 35 -32.62 49.07 28.30
CA VAL A 35 -31.92 49.90 29.30
C VAL A 35 -31.62 51.31 28.78
N LEU A 36 -31.37 51.50 27.47
CA LEU A 36 -31.03 52.81 26.90
C LEU A 36 -32.25 53.67 26.52
N ILE A 37 -33.43 53.07 26.31
CA ILE A 37 -34.62 53.79 25.83
C ILE A 37 -35.37 54.64 26.90
N PRO A 38 -35.24 54.45 28.24
CA PRO A 38 -35.94 55.32 29.16
C PRO A 38 -35.02 56.49 29.54
N TYR A 39 -34.99 57.58 28.74
CA TYR A 39 -35.03 58.99 29.22
C TYR A 39 -34.60 60.12 28.26
N GLN A 40 -34.58 59.95 26.93
CA GLN A 40 -34.43 61.12 26.03
C GLN A 40 -35.31 60.93 24.79
N GLY A 41 -35.98 62.00 24.33
CA GLY A 41 -36.95 61.95 23.24
C GLY A 41 -36.43 61.28 21.96
N LEU A 42 -37.32 60.55 21.28
CA LEU A 42 -37.04 59.71 20.11
C LEU A 42 -36.34 60.48 18.97
N GLY A 43 -35.03 60.29 18.85
CA GLY A 43 -34.23 60.77 17.72
C GLY A 43 -34.08 59.72 16.62
N LEU A 44 -33.65 60.15 15.42
CA LEU A 44 -33.18 59.27 14.33
C LEU A 44 -32.22 58.13 14.77
N PRO A 45 -31.35 58.30 15.80
CA PRO A 45 -30.51 57.21 16.30
C PRO A 45 -31.29 56.03 16.89
N ASP A 46 -32.43 56.28 17.55
CA ASP A 46 -33.24 55.22 18.19
C ASP A 46 -34.00 54.38 17.16
N ALA A 47 -34.39 54.98 16.04
CA ALA A 47 -34.97 54.27 14.90
C ALA A 47 -33.97 53.26 14.29
N VAL A 48 -32.68 53.61 14.24
CA VAL A 48 -31.62 52.71 13.75
C VAL A 48 -31.41 51.54 14.71
N TRP A 49 -31.41 51.78 16.03
CA TRP A 49 -31.24 50.72 17.02
C TRP A 49 -32.44 49.78 17.10
N THR A 50 -33.66 50.31 17.03
CA THR A 50 -34.89 49.50 17.01
C THR A 50 -35.02 48.68 15.72
N ALA A 51 -34.64 49.25 14.57
CA ALA A 51 -34.55 48.50 13.31
C ALA A 51 -33.49 47.38 13.37
N ALA A 52 -32.33 47.63 13.98
CA ALA A 52 -31.29 46.63 14.18
C ALA A 52 -31.71 45.52 15.17
N ALA A 53 -32.40 45.88 16.26
CA ALA A 53 -32.95 44.93 17.23
C ALA A 53 -34.09 44.08 16.61
N GLY A 54 -35.01 44.71 15.88
CA GLY A 54 -36.07 44.01 15.16
C GLY A 54 -35.54 43.06 14.08
N GLY A 55 -34.54 43.51 13.32
CA GLY A 55 -33.87 42.70 12.28
C GLY A 55 -33.09 41.51 12.84
N SER A 56 -32.50 41.64 14.03
CA SER A 56 -31.77 40.54 14.67
C SER A 56 -32.72 39.48 15.28
N VAL A 57 -33.88 39.89 15.80
CA VAL A 57 -34.92 38.95 16.30
C VAL A 57 -35.55 38.14 15.17
N THR A 58 -35.88 38.78 14.03
CA THR A 58 -36.45 38.08 12.87
C THR A 58 -35.46 37.07 12.27
N LEU A 59 -34.18 37.42 12.15
CA LEU A 59 -33.13 36.49 11.71
C LEU A 59 -32.93 35.32 12.68
N ALA A 60 -33.06 35.54 13.99
CA ALA A 60 -32.97 34.48 14.99
C ALA A 60 -34.15 33.49 14.88
N LEU A 61 -35.38 34.01 14.70
CA LEU A 61 -36.58 33.19 14.48
C LEU A 61 -36.49 32.38 13.18
N TRP A 62 -36.01 33.00 12.08
CA TRP A 62 -35.82 32.33 10.80
C TRP A 62 -34.72 31.25 10.85
N ARG A 63 -33.64 31.48 11.60
CA ARG A 63 -32.61 30.45 11.82
C ARG A 63 -33.08 29.31 12.71
N TRP A 64 -34.04 29.57 13.59
CA TRP A 64 -34.66 28.54 14.42
C TRP A 64 -35.65 27.67 13.64
N SER A 65 -36.43 28.26 12.72
CA SER A 65 -37.29 27.50 11.80
C SER A 65 -36.47 26.62 10.85
N ASP A 66 -35.38 27.13 10.29
CA ASP A 66 -34.43 26.36 9.46
C ASP A 66 -33.85 25.14 10.22
N LEU A 67 -33.54 25.32 11.50
CA LEU A 67 -33.05 24.25 12.35
C LEU A 67 -34.14 23.19 12.60
N ARG A 68 -35.38 23.60 12.86
CA ARG A 68 -36.51 22.68 13.03
C ARG A 68 -36.81 21.90 11.75
N ALA A 69 -36.80 22.58 10.60
CA ALA A 69 -37.02 21.95 9.29
C ALA A 69 -35.94 20.92 8.97
N LEU A 70 -34.67 21.21 9.24
CA LEU A 70 -33.56 20.27 9.05
C LEU A 70 -33.53 19.15 10.10
N ALA A 71 -34.02 19.39 11.32
CA ALA A 71 -34.13 18.37 12.37
C ALA A 71 -35.33 17.43 12.17
N ALA A 72 -36.37 17.88 11.45
CA ALA A 72 -37.52 17.07 11.08
C ALA A 72 -37.23 16.11 9.91
N GLN A 73 -36.11 16.30 9.20
CA GLN A 73 -35.69 15.36 8.16
C GLN A 73 -35.16 14.06 8.79
N PRO A 74 -35.56 12.88 8.30
CA PRO A 74 -35.07 11.61 8.82
C PRO A 74 -33.55 11.53 8.65
N ILE A 75 -32.85 11.21 9.74
CA ILE A 75 -31.38 11.10 9.76
C ILE A 75 -30.98 9.98 8.80
N PRO A 76 -30.12 10.25 7.79
CA PRO A 76 -29.66 9.21 6.87
C PRO A 76 -29.04 8.03 7.65
N PRO A 77 -29.32 6.78 7.25
CA PRO A 77 -28.78 5.60 7.92
C PRO A 77 -27.25 5.65 7.95
N ALA A 78 -26.64 5.14 9.02
CA ALA A 78 -25.20 5.11 9.13
C ALA A 78 -24.63 4.21 8.03
N PRO A 79 -23.58 4.62 7.31
CA PRO A 79 -22.80 3.63 6.59
C PRO A 79 -22.26 2.64 7.61
N GLU A 80 -22.35 1.36 7.29
CA GLU A 80 -21.77 0.31 8.13
C GLU A 80 -20.28 0.60 8.36
N PRO A 81 -19.78 0.39 9.60
CA PRO A 81 -18.36 0.54 9.86
C PRO A 81 -17.60 -0.42 8.96
N ILE A 82 -16.79 0.14 8.07
CA ILE A 82 -15.93 -0.64 7.18
C ILE A 82 -14.99 -1.43 8.10
N THR A 83 -15.03 -2.76 8.05
CA THR A 83 -14.11 -3.58 8.84
C THR A 83 -12.67 -3.29 8.39
N ALA A 84 -11.69 -3.46 9.28
CA ALA A 84 -10.28 -3.28 8.92
C ALA A 84 -9.89 -4.13 7.69
N GLU A 85 -10.54 -5.28 7.54
CA GLU A 85 -10.41 -6.20 6.41
C GLU A 85 -10.95 -5.61 5.11
N GLN A 86 -12.13 -4.98 5.12
CA GLN A 86 -12.69 -4.29 3.96
C GLN A 86 -11.89 -3.04 3.58
N ALA A 87 -11.35 -2.31 4.57
CA ALA A 87 -10.47 -1.17 4.33
C ALA A 87 -9.16 -1.62 3.65
N ARG A 88 -8.59 -2.73 4.13
CA ARG A 88 -7.43 -3.39 3.52
C ARG A 88 -7.72 -3.89 2.12
N ALA A 89 -8.87 -4.52 1.89
CA ALA A 89 -9.30 -4.98 0.57
C ALA A 89 -9.45 -3.81 -0.43
N ARG A 90 -10.02 -2.68 0.02
CA ARG A 90 -10.13 -1.47 -0.81
C ARG A 90 -8.79 -0.82 -1.11
N LEU A 91 -7.85 -0.83 -0.17
CA LEU A 91 -6.49 -0.35 -0.40
C LEU A 91 -5.73 -1.25 -1.38
N VAL A 92 -5.84 -2.57 -1.22
CA VAL A 92 -5.27 -3.54 -2.18
C VAL A 92 -5.86 -3.32 -3.56
N ALA A 93 -7.19 -3.25 -3.69
CA ALA A 93 -7.86 -3.01 -4.96
C ALA A 93 -7.53 -1.63 -5.58
N ALA A 94 -7.31 -0.60 -4.75
CA ALA A 94 -6.89 0.72 -5.22
C ALA A 94 -5.44 0.71 -5.73
N VAL A 95 -4.55 -0.01 -5.05
CA VAL A 95 -3.16 -0.16 -5.49
C VAL A 95 -3.09 -1.04 -6.74
N GLU A 96 -3.85 -2.13 -6.84
CA GLU A 96 -3.90 -2.99 -8.04
C GLU A 96 -4.36 -2.27 -9.31
N ARG A 97 -5.06 -1.14 -9.20
CA ARG A 97 -5.48 -0.29 -10.34
C ARG A 97 -4.36 0.58 -10.90
N LEU A 98 -3.23 0.71 -10.20
CA LEU A 98 -2.06 1.42 -10.71
C LEU A 98 -1.27 0.50 -11.67
N PRO A 99 -0.73 1.01 -12.79
CA PRO A 99 -0.02 0.21 -13.79
C PRO A 99 1.20 -0.55 -13.25
N ALA A 100 1.78 -0.14 -12.11
CA ALA A 100 2.85 -0.85 -11.38
C ALA A 100 2.40 -1.47 -10.04
N GLY A 101 1.11 -1.41 -9.73
CA GLY A 101 0.58 -1.69 -8.39
C GLY A 101 0.66 -3.14 -7.95
N ARG A 102 0.45 -4.10 -8.87
CA ARG A 102 0.58 -5.53 -8.56
C ARG A 102 2.03 -5.91 -8.20
N GLN A 103 3.00 -5.35 -8.93
CA GLN A 103 4.41 -5.56 -8.65
C GLN A 103 4.82 -4.91 -7.32
N ALA A 104 4.35 -3.69 -7.05
CA ALA A 104 4.57 -3.02 -5.78
C ALA A 104 3.98 -3.79 -4.59
N LEU A 105 2.78 -4.35 -4.72
CA LEU A 105 2.16 -5.18 -3.67
C LEU A 105 2.92 -6.49 -3.45
N ALA A 106 3.39 -7.13 -4.51
CA ALA A 106 4.22 -8.33 -4.40
C ALA A 106 5.52 -8.02 -3.67
N GLU A 107 6.16 -6.88 -3.96
CA GLU A 107 7.41 -6.48 -3.33
C GLU A 107 7.21 -6.07 -1.86
N VAL A 108 6.13 -5.35 -1.54
CA VAL A 108 5.78 -5.03 -0.15
C VAL A 108 5.47 -6.29 0.65
N ARG A 109 4.77 -7.27 0.06
CA ARG A 109 4.54 -8.58 0.69
C ARG A 109 5.84 -9.33 0.91
N ARG A 110 6.77 -9.32 -0.06
CA ARG A 110 8.11 -9.91 0.07
C ARG A 110 8.93 -9.26 1.17
N GLN A 111 8.98 -7.94 1.23
CA GLN A 111 9.68 -7.21 2.29
C GLN A 111 9.07 -7.50 3.65
N ARG A 112 7.74 -7.49 3.76
CA ARG A 112 7.05 -7.82 5.02
C ARG A 112 7.32 -9.26 5.46
N ALA A 113 7.32 -10.23 4.55
CA ALA A 113 7.64 -11.62 4.85
C ALA A 113 9.09 -11.75 5.34
N ARG A 114 10.03 -11.10 4.65
CA ARG A 114 11.45 -11.05 5.09
C ARG A 114 11.59 -10.44 6.48
N LEU A 115 10.86 -9.36 6.79
CA LEU A 115 10.87 -8.74 8.11
C LEU A 115 10.21 -9.61 9.18
N ALA A 116 9.12 -10.32 8.85
CA ALA A 116 8.41 -11.17 9.78
C ALA A 116 9.22 -12.42 10.20
N LEU A 117 10.10 -12.87 9.31
CA LEU A 117 10.99 -14.01 9.55
C LEU A 117 12.37 -13.58 10.07
N ARG A 118 12.64 -12.29 10.25
CA ARG A 118 13.94 -11.86 10.79
C ARG A 118 14.09 -12.32 12.24
N GLY A 119 15.21 -12.98 12.52
CA GLY A 119 15.53 -13.49 13.85
C GLY A 119 14.89 -14.84 14.17
N THR A 120 14.14 -15.44 13.22
CA THR A 120 13.59 -16.79 13.38
C THR A 120 14.54 -17.85 12.81
N ALA A 121 14.42 -19.09 13.28
CA ALA A 121 15.18 -20.21 12.74
C ALA A 121 14.85 -20.49 11.26
N ALA A 122 13.64 -20.15 10.81
CA ALA A 122 13.19 -20.32 9.43
C ALA A 122 13.83 -19.32 8.42
N ALA A 123 14.51 -18.27 8.90
CA ALA A 123 15.04 -17.19 8.06
C ALA A 123 16.02 -17.68 6.98
N ALA A 124 16.91 -18.61 7.34
CA ALA A 124 17.93 -19.13 6.43
C ALA A 124 17.30 -19.98 5.30
N ALA A 125 16.37 -20.87 5.64
CA ALA A 125 15.63 -21.67 4.68
C ALA A 125 14.78 -20.80 3.74
N TRP A 126 14.14 -19.76 4.27
CA TRP A 126 13.39 -18.78 3.46
C TRP A 126 14.29 -18.04 2.46
N GLY A 127 15.47 -17.59 2.88
CA GLY A 127 16.41 -16.91 1.98
C GLY A 127 16.94 -17.80 0.85
N ARG A 128 17.08 -19.10 1.10
CA ARG A 128 17.38 -20.10 0.06
C ARG A 128 16.20 -20.29 -0.89
N LEU A 129 14.99 -20.49 -0.36
CA LEU A 129 13.77 -20.59 -1.16
C LEU A 129 13.59 -19.39 -2.08
N ASP A 130 13.75 -18.16 -1.57
CA ASP A 130 13.53 -16.95 -2.36
C ASP A 130 14.53 -16.82 -3.54
N ARG A 131 15.79 -17.25 -3.35
CA ARG A 131 16.78 -17.34 -4.43
C ARG A 131 16.43 -18.41 -5.45
N ALA A 132 16.02 -19.59 -4.99
CA ALA A 132 15.61 -20.68 -5.85
C ALA A 132 14.37 -20.30 -6.69
N SER A 133 13.36 -19.69 -6.06
CA SER A 133 12.15 -19.21 -6.74
C SER A 133 12.44 -18.13 -7.77
N ALA A 134 13.32 -17.17 -7.44
CA ALA A 134 13.74 -16.15 -8.40
C ALA A 134 14.43 -16.77 -9.62
N THR A 135 15.23 -17.80 -9.39
CA THR A 135 15.89 -18.57 -10.46
C THR A 135 14.85 -19.30 -11.31
N MET A 136 13.90 -20.02 -10.68
CA MET A 136 12.82 -20.71 -11.38
C MET A 136 11.98 -19.76 -12.24
N ALA A 137 11.61 -18.59 -11.70
CA ALA A 137 10.86 -17.57 -12.44
C ALA A 137 11.61 -17.07 -13.69
N GLY A 138 12.94 -16.97 -13.62
CA GLY A 138 13.78 -16.61 -14.77
C GLY A 138 13.91 -17.73 -15.82
N LEU A 139 13.74 -18.98 -15.40
CA LEU A 139 13.74 -20.16 -16.28
C LEU A 139 12.36 -20.41 -16.89
N ALA A 140 11.27 -20.08 -16.18
CA ALA A 140 9.90 -20.44 -16.54
C ALA A 140 9.50 -20.03 -17.96
N ALA A 141 9.96 -18.87 -18.44
CA ALA A 141 9.68 -18.41 -19.81
C ALA A 141 10.37 -19.24 -20.91
N ARG A 142 11.36 -20.07 -20.55
CA ARG A 142 12.12 -20.94 -21.45
C ARG A 142 11.76 -22.42 -21.27
N LEU A 143 10.98 -22.76 -20.26
CA LEU A 143 10.48 -24.12 -20.07
C LEU A 143 9.34 -24.34 -21.06
N SER A 144 9.57 -25.16 -22.08
CA SER A 144 8.60 -25.48 -23.13
C SER A 144 8.15 -26.94 -23.05
N GLY A 145 7.01 -27.24 -23.69
CA GLY A 145 6.47 -28.60 -23.79
C GLY A 145 6.21 -29.24 -22.41
N PRO A 146 6.73 -30.46 -22.14
CA PRO A 146 6.46 -31.16 -20.88
C PRO A 146 6.98 -30.42 -19.65
N ALA A 147 7.99 -29.56 -19.80
CA ALA A 147 8.57 -28.80 -18.70
C ALA A 147 7.71 -27.61 -18.23
N GLU A 148 6.71 -27.19 -19.01
CA GLU A 148 5.77 -26.14 -18.63
C GLU A 148 4.94 -26.55 -17.40
N SER A 149 4.51 -27.82 -17.36
CA SER A 149 3.81 -28.39 -16.20
C SER A 149 4.66 -28.37 -14.92
N ALA A 150 5.98 -28.57 -15.04
CA ALA A 150 6.90 -28.54 -13.91
C ALA A 150 7.03 -27.13 -13.32
N ALA A 151 6.88 -26.08 -14.13
CA ALA A 151 6.86 -24.70 -13.65
C ALA A 151 5.63 -24.40 -12.79
N LEU A 152 4.46 -24.94 -13.17
CA LEU A 152 3.22 -24.81 -12.40
C LEU A 152 3.32 -25.55 -11.06
N GLU A 153 3.82 -26.80 -11.08
CA GLU A 153 4.05 -27.58 -9.86
C GLU A 153 5.09 -26.92 -8.95
N ALA A 154 6.14 -26.31 -9.52
CA ALA A 154 7.10 -25.52 -8.77
C ALA A 154 6.43 -24.32 -8.07
N ALA A 155 5.50 -23.62 -8.73
CA ALA A 155 4.78 -22.51 -8.11
C ALA A 155 3.89 -22.97 -6.94
N VAL A 156 3.27 -24.15 -7.06
CA VAL A 156 2.48 -24.77 -5.97
C VAL A 156 3.38 -25.14 -4.80
N ALA A 157 4.49 -25.83 -5.07
CA ALA A 157 5.47 -26.23 -4.06
C ALA A 157 6.07 -25.00 -3.34
N GLU A 158 6.42 -23.94 -4.08
CA GLU A 158 6.88 -22.68 -3.50
C GLU A 158 5.87 -22.12 -2.51
N ARG A 159 4.58 -22.06 -2.90
CA ARG A 159 3.54 -21.52 -2.03
C ARG A 159 3.36 -22.35 -0.76
N ALA A 160 3.43 -23.67 -0.87
CA ALA A 160 3.37 -24.57 0.29
C ALA A 160 4.56 -24.38 1.23
N LEU A 161 5.78 -24.25 0.71
CA LEU A 161 6.98 -24.00 1.50
C LEU A 161 6.94 -22.62 2.19
N ARG A 162 6.41 -21.61 1.51
CA ARG A 162 6.23 -20.28 2.11
C ARG A 162 5.24 -20.32 3.28
N ASP A 163 4.12 -21.03 3.13
CA ASP A 163 3.15 -21.22 4.21
C ASP A 163 3.75 -22.00 5.39
N LEU A 164 4.56 -23.03 5.11
CA LEU A 164 5.25 -23.81 6.14
C LEU A 164 6.23 -22.95 6.94
N ALA A 165 6.96 -22.04 6.30
CA ALA A 165 7.85 -21.10 6.97
C ALA A 165 7.08 -20.13 7.87
N ASP A 166 5.95 -19.59 7.40
CA ASP A 166 5.08 -18.72 8.19
C ASP A 166 4.51 -19.45 9.42
N ARG A 167 4.12 -20.72 9.27
CA ARG A 167 3.69 -21.57 10.39
C ARG A 167 4.82 -21.81 11.39
N ALA A 168 6.01 -22.19 10.93
CA ALA A 168 7.17 -22.41 11.79
C ALA A 168 7.52 -21.17 12.62
N ALA A 169 7.53 -19.99 12.00
CA ALA A 169 7.78 -18.72 12.68
C ALA A 169 6.64 -18.29 13.63
N SER A 170 5.41 -18.71 13.36
CA SER A 170 4.29 -18.46 14.27
C SER A 170 4.36 -19.35 15.51
N VAL A 171 4.74 -20.63 15.35
CA VAL A 171 5.00 -21.53 16.48
C VAL A 171 6.20 -21.05 17.30
N GLU A 172 7.28 -20.59 16.66
CA GLU A 172 8.44 -20.03 17.35
C GLU A 172 8.08 -18.81 18.21
N ARG A 173 7.24 -17.91 17.69
CA ARG A 173 6.74 -16.76 18.47
C ARG A 173 5.81 -17.20 19.59
N ALA A 174 4.99 -18.23 19.38
CA ALA A 174 4.15 -18.80 20.43
C ALA A 174 5.00 -19.43 21.56
N LEU A 175 6.12 -20.08 21.22
CA LEU A 175 7.06 -20.63 22.20
C LEU A 175 7.61 -19.59 23.18
N HIS A 176 7.81 -18.34 22.73
CA HIS A 176 8.27 -17.26 23.60
C HIS A 176 7.21 -16.82 24.62
N LEU A 177 5.94 -17.17 24.41
CA LEU A 177 4.80 -16.81 25.26
C LEU A 177 4.19 -18.02 25.97
N ALA A 178 4.67 -19.24 25.66
CA ALA A 178 4.06 -20.47 26.11
C ALA A 178 4.36 -20.74 27.60
N PRO A 179 3.38 -21.24 28.37
CA PRO A 179 3.63 -21.74 29.71
C PRO A 179 4.47 -23.03 29.65
N GLU A 180 5.18 -23.34 30.74
CA GLU A 180 6.19 -24.42 30.79
C GLU A 180 5.60 -25.82 30.50
N ASP A 181 4.33 -26.04 30.81
CA ASP A 181 3.60 -27.28 30.54
C ASP A 181 3.35 -27.54 29.04
N ALA A 182 3.11 -26.49 28.24
CA ALA A 182 2.89 -26.59 26.79
C ALA A 182 4.18 -26.46 25.96
N ARG A 183 5.29 -26.06 26.61
CA ARG A 183 6.53 -25.69 25.94
C ARG A 183 7.20 -26.85 25.20
N ALA A 184 7.31 -28.02 25.85
CA ALA A 184 7.97 -29.19 25.27
C ALA A 184 7.28 -29.70 23.99
N GLU A 185 5.93 -29.68 23.96
CA GLU A 185 5.16 -30.08 22.79
C GLU A 185 5.36 -29.10 21.62
N LEU A 186 5.29 -27.80 21.90
CA LEU A 186 5.51 -26.76 20.90
C LEU A 186 6.96 -26.77 20.35
N GLU A 187 7.96 -27.09 21.17
CA GLU A 187 9.35 -27.22 20.74
C GLU A 187 9.54 -28.41 19.79
N SER A 188 8.85 -29.53 20.07
CA SER A 188 8.83 -30.70 19.19
C SER A 188 8.16 -30.39 17.85
N ALA A 189 6.99 -29.72 17.89
CA ALA A 189 6.29 -29.29 16.69
C ALA A 189 7.13 -28.31 15.86
N HIS A 190 7.77 -27.32 16.51
CA HIS A 190 8.64 -26.35 15.84
C HIS A 190 9.82 -27.04 15.13
N ARG A 191 10.52 -27.97 15.80
CA ARG A 191 11.62 -28.74 15.20
C ARG A 191 11.14 -29.56 14.00
N THR A 192 9.96 -30.17 14.09
CA THR A 192 9.38 -30.95 12.99
C THR A 192 9.08 -30.07 11.78
N LEU A 193 8.45 -28.90 11.99
CA LEU A 193 8.14 -27.95 10.92
C LEU A 193 9.41 -27.41 10.26
N LEU A 194 10.46 -27.11 11.03
CA LEU A 194 11.74 -26.67 10.48
C LEU A 194 12.41 -27.77 9.65
N GLY A 195 12.44 -29.01 10.13
CA GLY A 195 13.00 -30.14 9.37
C GLY A 195 12.26 -30.39 8.05
N GLN A 196 10.92 -30.29 8.07
CA GLN A 196 10.10 -30.38 6.86
C GLN A 196 10.39 -29.22 5.88
N LEU A 197 10.54 -27.99 6.39
CA LEU A 197 10.86 -26.82 5.59
C LEU A 197 12.23 -26.97 4.93
N GLU A 198 13.27 -27.34 5.68
CA GLU A 198 14.62 -27.52 5.16
C GLU A 198 14.68 -28.61 4.09
N SER A 199 14.07 -29.76 4.36
CA SER A 199 13.98 -30.87 3.41
C SER A 199 13.24 -30.46 2.14
N GLY A 200 12.11 -29.76 2.30
CA GLY A 200 11.32 -29.26 1.17
C GLY A 200 12.05 -28.21 0.33
N VAL A 201 12.81 -27.31 0.96
CA VAL A 201 13.65 -26.33 0.23
C VAL A 201 14.77 -27.02 -0.53
N VAL A 202 15.41 -28.06 0.04
CA VAL A 202 16.40 -28.87 -0.69
C VAL A 202 15.78 -29.56 -1.91
N ALA A 203 14.58 -30.14 -1.77
CA ALA A 203 13.88 -30.76 -2.89
C ALA A 203 13.52 -29.73 -3.98
N TYR A 204 13.08 -28.53 -3.58
CA TYR A 204 12.78 -27.44 -4.50
C TYR A 204 14.03 -26.96 -5.25
N GLU A 205 15.17 -26.81 -4.58
CA GLU A 205 16.44 -26.46 -5.22
C GLU A 205 16.88 -27.51 -6.26
N ARG A 206 16.67 -28.80 -5.97
CA ARG A 206 16.94 -29.87 -6.95
C ARG A 206 16.02 -29.79 -8.17
N LEU A 207 14.75 -29.45 -7.97
CA LEU A 207 13.81 -29.18 -9.07
C LEU A 207 14.28 -28.01 -9.94
N VAL A 208 14.72 -26.91 -9.32
CA VAL A 208 15.29 -25.75 -10.03
C VAL A 208 16.54 -26.14 -10.82
N ALA A 209 17.43 -26.94 -10.22
CA ALA A 209 18.63 -27.41 -10.90
C ALA A 209 18.29 -28.31 -12.11
N ALA A 210 17.30 -29.20 -11.98
CA ALA A 210 16.83 -30.02 -13.09
C ALA A 210 16.22 -29.16 -14.21
N ALA A 211 15.40 -28.17 -13.86
CA ALA A 211 14.84 -27.23 -14.84
C ALA A 211 15.92 -26.42 -15.56
N ALA A 212 16.97 -25.99 -14.86
CA ALA A 212 18.11 -25.31 -15.47
C ALA A 212 18.87 -26.24 -16.44
N GLY A 213 19.06 -27.51 -16.07
CA GLY A 213 19.65 -28.53 -16.93
C GLY A 213 18.84 -28.74 -18.22
N TYR A 214 17.52 -28.84 -18.10
CA TYR A 214 16.62 -28.94 -19.25
C TYR A 214 16.74 -27.74 -20.20
N VAL A 215 16.71 -26.51 -19.68
CA VAL A 215 16.88 -25.29 -20.51
C VAL A 215 18.25 -25.26 -21.19
N ALA A 216 19.30 -25.74 -20.53
CA ALA A 216 20.64 -25.82 -21.11
C ALA A 216 20.74 -26.90 -22.21
N GLU A 217 19.95 -27.97 -22.12
CA GLU A 217 19.83 -29.01 -23.15
C GLU A 217 19.02 -28.53 -24.37
N ASP A 218 17.86 -27.94 -24.13
CA ASP A 218 16.97 -27.38 -25.15
C ASP A 218 17.68 -26.30 -25.97
N GLY A 219 18.40 -25.40 -25.29
CA GLY A 219 19.23 -24.38 -25.94
C GLY A 219 20.36 -24.94 -26.82
N ARG A 220 20.94 -26.11 -26.49
CA ARG A 220 21.96 -26.76 -27.33
C ARG A 220 21.38 -27.36 -28.60
N GLN A 221 20.16 -27.89 -28.54
CA GLN A 221 19.48 -28.47 -29.70
C GLN A 221 19.03 -27.39 -30.69
N ASP A 222 18.64 -26.21 -30.18
CA ASP A 222 18.08 -25.13 -30.98
C ASP A 222 19.13 -24.10 -31.45
N HIS A 223 20.29 -23.99 -30.79
CA HIS A 223 21.28 -22.92 -31.02
C HIS A 223 22.71 -23.39 -31.38
N GLY A 224 22.89 -24.66 -31.77
CA GLY A 224 24.20 -25.31 -31.99
C GLY A 224 25.28 -24.47 -32.70
N ASP A 225 24.91 -23.65 -33.69
CA ASP A 225 25.84 -22.75 -34.40
C ASP A 225 25.50 -21.25 -34.29
N GLY A 226 24.24 -20.90 -34.02
CA GLY A 226 23.74 -19.52 -34.14
C GLY A 226 23.96 -18.63 -32.91
N ALA A 227 24.01 -19.16 -31.70
CA ALA A 227 24.21 -18.34 -30.49
C ALA A 227 25.65 -17.84 -30.36
N VAL A 228 26.63 -18.71 -30.63
CA VAL A 228 28.05 -18.37 -30.59
C VAL A 228 28.39 -17.36 -31.68
N SER A 229 27.87 -17.57 -32.90
CA SER A 229 28.03 -16.60 -34.00
C SER A 229 27.42 -15.24 -33.68
N ARG A 230 26.21 -15.20 -33.10
CA ARG A 230 25.55 -13.93 -32.69
C ARG A 230 26.28 -13.20 -31.56
N LEU A 231 26.86 -13.95 -30.61
CA LEU A 231 27.66 -13.36 -29.53
C LEU A 231 28.98 -12.78 -30.05
N ALA A 232 29.64 -13.48 -30.97
CA ALA A 232 30.84 -13.00 -31.63
C ALA A 232 30.53 -11.71 -32.41
N GLU A 233 29.46 -11.70 -33.21
CA GLU A 233 29.01 -10.54 -33.98
C GLU A 233 28.64 -9.34 -33.10
N ALA A 234 27.93 -9.58 -31.99
CA ALA A 234 27.61 -8.53 -31.02
C ALA A 234 28.87 -7.97 -30.33
N THR A 235 29.85 -8.82 -30.04
CA THR A 235 31.13 -8.40 -29.44
C THR A 235 31.96 -7.57 -30.42
N ASP A 236 31.94 -7.94 -31.71
CA ASP A 236 32.61 -7.18 -32.77
C ASP A 236 31.93 -5.82 -33.00
N LEU A 237 30.59 -5.76 -32.95
CA LEU A 237 29.84 -4.50 -32.95
C LEU A 237 30.21 -3.60 -31.77
N LEU A 238 30.26 -4.14 -30.55
CA LEU A 238 30.65 -3.39 -29.36
C LEU A 238 32.10 -2.88 -29.44
N ARG A 239 33.02 -3.70 -29.98
CA ARG A 239 34.40 -3.30 -30.23
C ARG A 239 34.49 -2.18 -31.26
N GLY A 240 33.68 -2.25 -32.32
CA GLY A 240 33.55 -1.19 -33.33
C GLY A 240 33.06 0.13 -32.72
N VAL A 241 32.02 0.09 -31.89
CA VAL A 241 31.49 1.28 -31.19
C VAL A 241 32.54 1.87 -30.25
N ALA A 242 33.21 1.04 -29.45
CA ALA A 242 34.26 1.51 -28.55
C ALA A 242 35.43 2.17 -29.29
N THR A 243 35.81 1.60 -30.44
CA THR A 243 36.86 2.16 -31.31
C THR A 243 36.41 3.50 -31.89
N GLY A 244 35.18 3.60 -32.40
CA GLY A 244 34.62 4.85 -32.92
C GLY A 244 34.55 5.96 -31.86
N LEU A 245 34.16 5.63 -30.63
CA LEU A 245 34.16 6.57 -29.50
C LEU A 245 35.59 7.03 -29.13
N ALA A 246 36.58 6.14 -29.22
CA ALA A 246 37.97 6.48 -28.98
C ALA A 246 38.54 7.41 -30.07
N GLU A 247 38.19 7.21 -31.35
CA GLU A 247 38.58 8.10 -32.44
C GLU A 247 37.91 9.49 -32.33
N LEU A 248 36.61 9.54 -32.02
CA LEU A 248 35.90 10.81 -31.79
C LEU A 248 36.58 11.63 -30.68
N ARG A 249 37.00 10.98 -29.58
CA ARG A 249 37.75 11.61 -28.49
C ARG A 249 39.12 12.14 -28.92
N ARG A 250 39.81 11.47 -29.86
CA ARG A 250 41.08 11.95 -30.40
C ARG A 250 40.87 13.12 -31.35
N ALA A 251 39.86 13.08 -32.20
CA ALA A 251 39.52 14.14 -33.15
C ALA A 251 39.01 15.43 -32.48
N THR A 252 38.36 15.32 -31.32
CA THR A 252 37.93 16.50 -30.51
C THR A 252 39.05 17.06 -29.63
N ARG A 253 40.22 16.42 -29.56
CA ARG A 253 41.37 16.98 -28.87
C ARG A 253 42.07 17.97 -29.82
N PRO A 254 42.11 19.28 -29.51
CA PRO A 254 42.81 20.22 -30.37
C PRO A 254 44.30 19.86 -30.48
N PRO A 255 44.95 20.12 -31.63
CA PRO A 255 46.40 19.92 -31.74
C PRO A 255 47.05 20.78 -30.65
N ALA A 256 47.83 20.15 -29.77
CA ALA A 256 48.68 20.90 -28.86
C ALA A 256 49.64 21.71 -29.73
N ASP A 257 49.51 23.04 -29.67
CA ASP A 257 50.24 23.99 -30.48
C ASP A 257 51.71 23.61 -30.61
N ALA A 258 52.14 23.45 -31.86
CA ALA A 258 53.52 23.61 -32.26
C ALA A 258 53.91 25.07 -32.01
N THR A 259 54.27 25.39 -30.77
CA THR A 259 55.00 26.62 -30.42
C THR A 259 56.45 26.23 -30.18
N ARG A 260 57.27 26.50 -31.20
CA ARG A 260 58.67 26.84 -31.06
C ARG A 260 58.83 28.27 -31.57
#